data_AF-A0A401QDC3-F1
#
_entry.id   AF-A0A401QDC3-F1
#
_cell.length_a   1.000
_cell.length_b   1.000
_cell.length_c   1.000
_cell.angle_alpha   90.00
_cell.angle_beta   90.00
_cell.angle_gamma   90.00
#
_symmetry.space_group_name_H-M   'P 1'
#
loop_
_entity.id
_entity.type
_entity.pdbx_description
1 polymer ?
#
loop_
_entity_poly.entity_id
_entity_poly.type
_entity_poly.pdbx_seq_one_letter_code
_entity_poly.pdbx_strand_id
1 'polypeptide(L)'
;SKLAIIPQDPFLFSGTVRENLDPLGLHTELELKTVLEDCHLLEVIERMGGLDAELGDRGRNLSIGQRQLICLARALLTRAKVLTQQALLALKVNL
;
A
#
# COMPACT_ATOMS: atom_id res chain seq x y z
N SER A 1 -6.75 3.28 23.82
CA SER A 1 -5.44 3.43 23.16
C SER A 1 -5.28 2.33 22.12
N LYS A 2 -4.97 2.66 20.87
CA LYS A 2 -4.82 1.67 19.77
C LYS A 2 -3.40 1.76 19.23
N LEU A 3 -2.63 0.69 19.44
CA LEU A 3 -1.21 0.60 19.09
C LEU A 3 -1.10 -0.03 17.69
N ALA A 4 -0.39 0.63 16.77
CA ALA A 4 -0.05 0.06 15.47
C ALA A 4 1.31 -0.64 15.56
N ILE A 5 1.38 -1.89 15.13
CA ILE A 5 2.64 -2.66 15.06
C ILE A 5 2.87 -2.95 13.57
N ILE A 6 3.90 -2.32 13.01
CA ILE A 6 4.35 -2.54 11.63
C ILE A 6 5.20 -3.83 11.63
N PRO A 7 4.87 -4.84 10.80
CA PRO A 7 5.69 -6.05 10.72
C PRO A 7 7.09 -5.71 10.18
N GLN A 8 8.09 -6.46 10.65
CA GLN A 8 9.48 -6.30 10.21
C GLN A 8 9.67 -6.62 8.72
N ASP A 9 8.79 -7.43 8.11
CA ASP A 9 8.81 -7.77 6.68
C ASP A 9 7.45 -7.47 5.99
N PRO A 10 7.27 -6.27 5.40
CA PRO A 10 6.07 -5.92 4.64
C PRO A 10 5.99 -6.63 3.28
N PHE A 11 4.91 -7.39 3.07
CA PHE A 11 4.66 -8.13 1.83
C PHE A 11 3.88 -7.28 0.80
N LEU A 12 4.44 -7.12 -0.39
CA LEU A 12 3.76 -6.57 -1.57
C LEU A 12 3.56 -7.66 -2.63
N PHE A 13 2.53 -7.52 -3.45
CA PHE A 13 2.25 -8.40 -4.57
C PHE A 13 2.95 -7.87 -5.83
N SER A 14 3.20 -8.76 -6.79
CA SER A 14 3.52 -8.36 -8.17
C SER A 14 2.33 -7.63 -8.79
N GLY A 15 2.59 -6.57 -9.53
CA GLY A 15 1.59 -5.71 -10.16
C GLY A 15 1.87 -4.23 -9.89
N THR A 16 0.92 -3.38 -10.20
CA THR A 16 1.07 -1.93 -10.09
C THR A 16 1.02 -1.44 -8.64
N VAL A 17 1.47 -0.19 -8.43
CA VAL A 17 1.28 0.52 -7.15
C VAL A 17 -0.20 0.64 -6.81
N ARG A 18 -1.06 0.94 -7.80
CA ARG A 18 -2.52 1.02 -7.66
C ARG A 18 -3.11 -0.27 -7.13
N GLU A 19 -2.82 -1.41 -7.77
CA GLU A 19 -3.31 -2.72 -7.35
C GLU A 19 -2.84 -3.11 -5.94
N ASN A 20 -1.63 -2.69 -5.57
CA ASN A 20 -1.12 -2.91 -4.22
C ASN A 20 -1.78 -2.00 -3.18
N LEU A 21 -2.19 -0.78 -3.52
CA LEU A 21 -2.89 0.12 -2.60
C LEU A 21 -4.38 -0.22 -2.47
N ASP A 22 -5.04 -0.44 -3.60
CA ASP A 22 -6.48 -0.63 -3.73
C ASP A 22 -6.80 -1.73 -4.75
N PRO A 23 -6.66 -3.01 -4.35
CA PRO A 23 -6.90 -4.15 -5.25
C PRO A 23 -8.36 -4.32 -5.66
N LEU A 24 -9.30 -3.64 -4.98
CA LEU A 24 -10.73 -3.67 -5.32
C LEU A 24 -11.16 -2.49 -6.20
N GLY A 25 -10.27 -1.50 -6.43
CA GLY A 25 -10.60 -0.31 -7.23
C GLY A 25 -11.73 0.53 -6.63
N LEU A 26 -11.85 0.57 -5.30
CA LEU A 26 -12.90 1.31 -4.58
C LEU A 26 -12.56 2.78 -4.36
N HIS A 27 -11.31 3.17 -4.54
CA HIS A 27 -10.80 4.50 -4.27
C HIS A 27 -10.45 5.24 -5.56
N THR A 28 -10.76 6.54 -5.56
CA THR A 28 -10.38 7.43 -6.65
C THR A 28 -8.88 7.68 -6.67
N GLU A 29 -8.35 8.04 -7.84
CA GLU A 29 -6.93 8.41 -7.97
C GLU A 29 -6.51 9.53 -7.02
N LEU A 30 -7.40 10.50 -6.78
CA LEU A 30 -7.15 11.57 -5.82
C LEU A 30 -6.96 11.02 -4.40
N GLU A 31 -7.83 10.12 -3.94
CA GLU A 31 -7.71 9.50 -2.62
C GLU A 31 -6.41 8.69 -2.47
N LEU A 32 -6.01 7.97 -3.53
CA LEU A 32 -4.75 7.22 -3.55
C LEU A 32 -3.54 8.16 -3.48
N LYS A 33 -3.56 9.26 -4.23
CA LYS A 33 -2.48 10.26 -4.20
C LYS A 33 -2.40 10.97 -2.85
N THR A 34 -3.54 11.34 -2.27
CA THR A 34 -3.61 11.94 -0.94
C THR A 34 -3.03 11.02 0.13
N VAL A 35 -3.37 9.72 0.13
CA VAL A 35 -2.82 8.81 1.14
C VAL A 35 -1.32 8.57 0.97
N LEU A 36 -0.84 8.59 -0.27
CA LEU A 36 0.59 8.49 -0.57
C LEU A 36 1.33 9.75 -0.13
N GLU A 37 0.71 10.92 -0.25
CA GLU A 37 1.24 12.19 0.25
C GLU A 37 1.34 12.19 1.78
N ASP A 38 0.27 11.74 2.47
CA ASP A 38 0.24 11.58 3.93
C ASP A 38 1.33 10.61 4.43
N CYS A 39 1.72 9.64 3.60
CA CYS A 39 2.79 8.68 3.91
C CYS A 39 4.18 9.11 3.40
N HIS A 40 4.33 10.32 2.84
CA HIS A 40 5.56 10.81 2.20
C HIS A 40 6.10 9.88 1.10
N LEU A 41 5.22 9.19 0.39
CA LEU A 41 5.55 8.27 -0.69
C LEU A 41 5.21 8.82 -2.09
N LEU A 42 4.38 9.85 -2.19
CA LEU A 42 3.89 10.34 -3.48
C LEU A 42 5.02 10.62 -4.48
N GLU A 43 6.05 11.36 -4.07
CA GLU A 43 7.20 11.68 -4.94
C GLU A 43 7.97 10.43 -5.39
N VAL A 44 8.12 9.43 -4.52
CA VAL A 44 8.80 8.17 -4.86
C VAL A 44 8.00 7.43 -5.92
N ILE A 45 6.69 7.34 -5.75
CA ILE A 45 5.79 6.66 -6.69
C ILE A 45 5.72 7.39 -8.02
N GLU A 46 5.62 8.72 -8.02
CA GLU A 46 5.65 9.53 -9.25
C GLU A 46 6.95 9.32 -10.04
N ARG A 47 8.11 9.24 -9.36
CA ARG A 47 9.39 8.94 -10.00
C ARG A 47 9.48 7.52 -10.59
N MET A 48 8.65 6.59 -10.10
CA MET A 48 8.56 5.23 -10.63
C MET A 48 7.63 5.12 -11.85
N GLY A 49 6.89 6.20 -12.19
CA GLY A 49 5.88 6.20 -13.24
C GLY A 49 4.44 6.34 -12.72
N GLY A 50 4.26 6.74 -11.46
CA GLY A 50 2.95 7.00 -10.86
C GLY A 50 2.25 5.73 -10.35
N LEU A 51 0.93 5.82 -10.20
CA LEU A 51 0.12 4.72 -9.66
C LEU A 51 0.16 3.45 -10.52
N ASP A 52 0.37 3.60 -11.82
CA ASP A 52 0.40 2.48 -12.76
C ASP A 52 1.83 1.91 -12.92
N ALA A 53 2.79 2.38 -12.12
CA ALA A 53 4.13 1.84 -12.09
C ALA A 53 4.16 0.40 -11.57
N GLU A 54 4.86 -0.48 -12.28
CA GLU A 54 5.04 -1.87 -11.91
C GLU A 54 5.95 -2.03 -10.69
N LEU A 55 5.44 -2.67 -9.65
CA LEU A 55 6.22 -3.15 -8.52
C LEU A 55 6.79 -4.52 -8.89
N GLY A 56 8.08 -4.55 -9.23
CA GLY A 56 8.80 -5.79 -9.49
C GLY A 56 8.69 -6.78 -8.33
N ASP A 57 8.90 -8.08 -8.59
CA ASP A 57 8.65 -9.21 -7.66
C ASP A 57 8.68 -8.84 -6.17
N ARG A 58 7.50 -8.86 -5.53
CA ARG A 58 7.32 -8.53 -4.10
C ARG A 58 7.76 -7.13 -3.68
N GLY A 59 7.67 -6.15 -4.58
CA GLY A 59 8.09 -4.77 -4.31
C GLY A 59 9.61 -4.62 -4.16
N ARG A 60 10.40 -5.40 -4.92
CA ARG A 60 11.87 -5.28 -4.96
C ARG A 60 12.37 -3.88 -5.35
N ASN A 61 11.54 -3.13 -6.08
CA ASN A 61 11.85 -1.76 -6.50
C ASN A 61 11.79 -0.75 -5.34
N LEU A 62 11.31 -1.16 -4.17
CA LEU A 62 11.19 -0.33 -2.98
C LEU A 62 12.16 -0.77 -1.90
N SER A 63 12.58 0.16 -1.04
CA SER A 63 13.26 -0.16 0.20
C SER A 63 12.29 -0.82 1.19
N ILE A 64 12.82 -1.46 2.24
CA ILE A 64 11.98 -2.03 3.31
C ILE A 64 11.08 -0.95 3.93
N GLY A 65 11.62 0.24 4.21
CA GLY A 65 10.85 1.36 4.77
C GLY A 65 9.75 1.85 3.82
N GLN A 66 10.01 1.93 2.52
CA GLN A 66 8.99 2.30 1.55
C GLN A 66 7.87 1.25 1.46
N ARG A 67 8.22 -0.04 1.53
CA ARG A 67 7.20 -1.10 1.61
C ARG A 67 6.35 -0.99 2.89
N GLN A 68 6.96 -0.64 4.03
CA GLN A 68 6.21 -0.39 5.27
C GLN A 68 5.25 0.79 5.12
N LEU A 69 5.68 1.87 4.46
CA LEU A 69 4.83 3.03 4.19
C LEU A 69 3.69 2.70 3.21
N ILE A 70 3.89 1.81 2.24
CA ILE A 70 2.78 1.30 1.40
C ILE A 70 1.78 0.51 2.26
N CYS A 71 2.25 -0.32 3.20
CA CYS A 71 1.35 -0.99 4.14
C CYS A 71 0.58 0.01 5.02
N LEU A 72 1.22 1.11 5.44
CA LEU A 72 0.58 2.19 6.19
C LEU A 72 -0.49 2.88 5.34
N ALA A 73 -0.18 3.22 4.10
CA ALA A 73 -1.12 3.82 3.15
C ALA A 73 -2.40 2.97 2.97
N ARG A 74 -2.24 1.64 2.83
CA ARG A 74 -3.37 0.69 2.78
C ARG A 74 -4.24 0.75 4.04
N ALA A 75 -3.62 0.89 5.22
CA ALA A 75 -4.34 0.99 6.48
C ALA A 75 -5.11 2.30 6.63
N LEU A 76 -4.57 3.39 6.08
CA LEU A 76 -5.23 4.70 6.08
C LEU A 76 -6.44 4.73 5.12
N LEU A 77 -6.33 4.14 3.91
CA LEU A 77 -7.42 4.07 2.93
C LEU A 77 -8.66 3.34 3.45
N THR A 78 -8.46 2.25 4.19
CA THR A 78 -9.55 1.44 4.73
C THR A 78 -10.28 2.08 5.92
N ARG A 79 -9.88 3.29 6.35
CA ARG A 79 -10.35 3.97 7.59
C ARG A 79 -10.37 3.03 8.81
N ALA A 80 -9.57 1.96 8.77
CA ALA A 80 -9.67 0.88 9.71
C ALA A 80 -8.97 1.29 11.01
N LYS A 81 -9.75 1.42 12.10
CA LYS A 81 -9.18 1.75 13.42
C LYS A 81 -8.37 0.61 14.04
N VAL A 82 -8.25 -0.57 13.42
CA VAL A 82 -7.30 -1.65 13.77
C VAL A 82 -7.08 -2.53 12.52
N LEU A 83 -5.83 -2.70 12.09
CA LEU A 83 -5.42 -3.77 11.18
C LEU A 83 -4.25 -4.50 11.84
N THR A 84 -4.45 -5.78 12.16
CA THR A 84 -3.44 -6.67 12.77
C THR A 84 -3.27 -7.90 11.89
N GLN A 85 -2.01 -8.29 11.70
CA GLN A 85 -1.52 -9.47 10.94
C GLN A 85 -2.08 -9.57 9.52
N GLN A 86 -1.37 -8.93 8.58
CA GLN A 86 -1.82 -8.62 7.22
C GLN A 86 -2.95 -7.57 7.22
N ALA A 87 -3.13 -6.79 6.16
CA ALA A 87 -4.51 -6.56 5.76
C ALA A 87 -5.07 -7.96 5.42
N LEU A 88 -5.66 -8.67 6.38
CA LEU A 88 -5.91 -10.13 6.37
C LEU A 88 -6.66 -10.67 5.13
N LEU A 89 -7.21 -9.79 4.30
CA LEU A 89 -8.07 -10.09 3.16
C LEU A 89 -8.10 -8.90 2.18
N ALA A 90 -6.95 -8.28 1.85
CA ALA A 90 -6.96 -7.39 0.68
C ALA A 90 -7.19 -8.16 -0.64
N LEU A 91 -7.32 -9.48 -0.57
CA LEU A 91 -8.47 -10.25 -1.05
C LEU A 91 -8.10 -11.72 -0.81
N LYS A 92 -8.97 -12.52 -0.20
CA LYS A 92 -9.00 -13.94 -0.59
C LYS A 92 -9.09 -13.92 -2.13
N VAL A 93 -8.11 -14.48 -2.83
CA VAL A 93 -8.07 -14.74 -4.28
C VAL A 93 -9.48 -14.84 -4.90
N ASN A 94 -10.17 -13.75 -5.27
CA ASN A 94 -11.53 -13.78 -5.85
C ASN A 94 -12.58 -14.74 -5.19
N LEU A 95 -12.40 -15.29 -3.97
CA LEU A 95 -13.13 -16.47 -3.45
C LEU A 95 -13.11 -16.60 -1.91
#